data_AF-X1RI72-F1
#
_entry.id   AF-X1RI72-F1
#
_cell.length_a   1.000
_cell.length_b   1.000
_cell.length_c   1.000
_cell.angle_alpha   90.00
_cell.angle_beta   90.00
_cell.angle_gamma   90.00
#
_symmetry.space_group_name_H-M   'P 1'
#
loop_
_entity.id
_entity.type
_entity.pdbx_description
1 polymer ?
#
loop_
_entity_poly.entity_id
_entity_poly.type
_entity_poly.pdbx_seq_one_letter_code
_entity_poly.pdbx_strand_id
1 'polypeptide(L)'
;MALSQQQHNKIKNYLIAKIREKLNTYDPETSSMPFHFRLLGKDRMALFSFIQSVNTTLGTSIFEKVGQIIAEPQAKETKDRYDFEGFISSEAVLKIDSIMRGLRSASWKPDKDKEDPKSSGYSLSPFKFEPDRENVT
;
A
#
# COMPACT_ATOMS: atom_id res chain seq x y z
N MET A 1 -14.56 -12.52 -20.51
CA MET A 1 -15.33 -11.34 -20.97
C MET A 1 -14.36 -10.38 -21.64
N ALA A 2 -14.72 -9.81 -22.79
CA ALA A 2 -13.93 -8.75 -23.39
C ALA A 2 -14.28 -7.41 -22.72
N LEU A 3 -13.28 -6.57 -22.45
CA LEU A 3 -13.52 -5.24 -21.91
C LEU A 3 -14.17 -4.35 -22.98
N SER A 4 -15.05 -3.45 -22.57
CA SER A 4 -15.62 -2.46 -23.48
C SER A 4 -14.55 -1.47 -23.96
N GLN A 5 -14.77 -0.85 -25.12
CA GLN A 5 -13.85 0.18 -25.63
C GLN A 5 -13.73 1.38 -24.69
N GLN A 6 -14.80 1.70 -23.96
CA GLN A 6 -14.77 2.74 -22.94
C GLN A 6 -13.86 2.37 -21.76
N GLN A 7 -13.91 1.13 -21.28
CA GLN A 7 -13.01 0.64 -20.24
C GLN A 7 -11.55 0.63 -20.72
N HIS A 8 -11.28 0.19 -21.95
CA HIS A 8 -9.95 0.25 -22.54
C HIS A 8 -9.39 1.68 -22.58
N ASN A 9 -10.19 2.65 -23.03
CA ASN A 9 -9.78 4.04 -23.08
C ASN A 9 -9.57 4.65 -21.69
N LYS A 10 -10.45 4.36 -20.73
CA LYS A 10 -10.28 4.77 -19.33
C LYS A 10 -8.97 4.24 -18.75
N ILE A 11 -8.70 2.94 -18.89
CA ILE A 11 -7.48 2.30 -18.40
C ILE A 11 -6.24 2.90 -19.07
N LYS A 12 -6.26 3.06 -20.40
CA LYS A 12 -5.13 3.64 -21.16
C LYS A 12 -4.82 5.06 -20.70
N ASN A 13 -5.83 5.91 -20.59
CA ASN A 13 -5.65 7.31 -20.17
C ASN A 13 -5.14 7.39 -18.74
N TYR A 14 -5.65 6.54 -17.85
CA TYR A 14 -5.20 6.45 -16.47
C TYR A 14 -3.73 6.02 -16.36
N LEU A 15 -3.31 4.98 -17.09
CA LEU A 15 -1.92 4.53 -17.14
C LEU A 15 -0.98 5.63 -17.63
N ILE A 16 -1.35 6.33 -18.71
CA ILE A 16 -0.55 7.44 -19.26
C ILE A 16 -0.43 8.56 -18.22
N ALA A 17 -1.53 8.94 -17.58
CA ALA A 17 -1.54 9.98 -16.56
C ALA A 17 -0.62 9.63 -15.38
N LYS A 18 -0.73 8.40 -14.86
CA LYS A 18 0.06 7.95 -13.71
C LYS A 18 1.55 7.82 -14.02
N ILE A 19 1.92 7.34 -15.21
CA ILE A 19 3.32 7.28 -15.62
C ILE A 19 3.90 8.69 -15.80
N ARG A 20 3.14 9.63 -16.39
CA ARG A 20 3.57 11.03 -16.53
C ARG A 20 3.72 11.73 -15.18
N GLU A 21 2.77 11.53 -14.28
CA GLU A 21 2.84 12.01 -12.90
C GLU A 21 4.13 11.50 -12.23
N LYS A 22 4.39 10.19 -12.32
CA LYS A 22 5.59 9.58 -11.75
C LYS A 22 6.87 10.14 -12.36
N LEU A 23 6.93 10.36 -13.67
CA LEU A 23 8.07 10.97 -14.35
C LEU A 23 8.32 12.41 -13.88
N ASN A 24 7.26 13.18 -13.65
CA ASN A 24 7.37 14.59 -13.23
C ASN A 24 7.72 14.74 -11.76
N THR A 25 7.25 13.84 -10.89
CA THR A 25 7.41 13.94 -9.43
C THR A 25 8.43 12.97 -8.86
N TYR A 26 9.17 12.24 -9.70
CA TYR A 26 10.14 11.27 -9.23
C TYR A 26 11.27 11.98 -8.48
N ASP A 27 11.37 11.69 -7.20
CA ASP A 27 12.49 12.06 -6.34
C ASP A 27 13.13 10.76 -5.80
N PRO A 28 14.43 10.53 -6.01
CA PRO A 28 15.10 9.35 -5.50
C PRO A 28 15.05 9.32 -3.96
N GLU A 29 14.58 8.20 -3.40
CA GLU A 29 14.32 8.03 -1.95
C GLU A 29 15.54 8.29 -1.04
N THR A 30 16.76 8.20 -1.55
CA THR A 30 17.97 8.54 -0.79
C THR A 30 19.11 8.99 -1.68
N SER A 31 19.85 10.02 -1.23
CA SER A 31 21.05 10.52 -1.90
C SER A 31 22.33 9.79 -1.48
N SER A 32 22.31 9.02 -0.39
CA SER A 32 23.49 8.38 0.19
C SER A 32 23.49 6.87 -0.07
N MET A 33 23.84 6.47 -1.30
CA MET A 33 24.04 5.07 -1.69
C MET A 33 25.48 4.82 -2.20
N PRO A 34 26.52 4.97 -1.35
CA PRO A 34 27.92 4.92 -1.80
C PRO A 34 28.30 3.58 -2.44
N PHE A 35 27.80 2.46 -1.92
CA PHE A 35 28.05 1.13 -2.49
C PHE A 35 27.38 0.96 -3.86
N HIS A 36 26.09 1.30 -3.98
CA HIS A 36 25.35 1.16 -5.23
C HIS A 36 25.89 2.07 -6.33
N PHE A 37 26.28 3.31 -5.98
CA PHE A 37 26.96 4.20 -6.93
C PHE A 37 28.31 3.67 -7.37
N ARG A 38 29.06 3.00 -6.48
CA ARG A 38 30.34 2.37 -6.85
C ARG A 38 30.16 1.16 -7.75
N LEU A 39 29.08 0.39 -7.56
CA LEU A 39 28.83 -0.86 -8.30
C LEU A 39 28.18 -0.62 -9.67
N LEU A 40 27.21 0.29 -9.75
CA LEU A 40 26.40 0.53 -10.96
C LEU A 40 26.68 1.87 -11.64
N GLY A 41 27.26 2.83 -10.91
CA GLY A 41 27.33 4.22 -11.36
C GLY A 41 26.04 5.00 -11.04
N LYS A 42 26.16 6.32 -10.97
CA LYS A 42 25.04 7.22 -10.58
C LYS A 42 23.85 7.12 -11.54
N ASP A 43 24.10 7.17 -12.85
CA ASP A 43 23.03 7.21 -13.85
C ASP A 43 22.23 5.90 -13.90
N ARG A 44 22.93 4.76 -13.84
CA ARG A 44 22.26 3.45 -13.82
C ARG A 44 21.45 3.25 -12.55
N MET A 45 21.95 3.77 -11.42
CA MET A 45 21.22 3.74 -10.16
C MET A 45 19.94 4.60 -10.20
N ALA A 46 20.02 5.79 -10.78
CA ALA A 46 18.85 6.66 -10.95
C ALA A 46 17.76 5.99 -11.81
N LEU A 47 18.16 5.37 -12.93
CA LEU A 47 17.25 4.62 -13.80
C LEU A 47 16.65 3.40 -13.08
N PHE A 48 17.48 2.64 -12.36
CA PHE A 48 17.01 1.47 -11.61
C PHE A 48 15.97 1.86 -10.56
N SER A 49 16.27 2.86 -9.72
CA SER A 49 15.33 3.33 -8.69
C SER A 49 14.05 3.88 -9.31
N PHE A 50 14.14 4.56 -10.46
CA PHE A 50 12.95 5.01 -11.18
C PHE A 50 12.08 3.84 -11.64
N ILE A 51 12.67 2.84 -12.31
CA ILE A 51 11.95 1.64 -12.77
C ILE A 51 11.33 0.92 -11.57
N GLN A 52 12.07 0.77 -10.47
CA GLN A 52 11.55 0.15 -9.26
C GLN A 52 10.34 0.91 -8.72
N SER A 53 10.43 2.23 -8.62
CA SER A 53 9.34 3.08 -8.14
C SER A 53 8.10 2.99 -9.04
N VAL A 54 8.29 2.90 -10.36
CA VAL A 54 7.21 2.65 -11.33
C VAL A 54 6.58 1.28 -11.09
N ASN A 55 7.38 0.23 -10.93
CA ASN A 55 6.88 -1.13 -10.69
C ASN A 55 6.05 -1.23 -9.42
N THR A 56 6.48 -0.60 -8.31
CA THR A 56 5.71 -0.58 -7.06
C THR A 56 4.38 0.15 -7.23
N THR A 57 4.38 1.27 -7.98
CA THR A 57 3.16 2.04 -8.29
C THR A 57 2.20 1.23 -9.16
N LEU A 58 2.72 0.46 -10.11
CA LEU A 58 1.93 -0.45 -10.95
C LEU A 58 1.28 -1.58 -10.13
N GLY A 59 2.05 -2.21 -9.25
CA GLY A 59 1.61 -3.37 -8.47
C GLY A 59 0.66 -3.04 -7.31
N THR A 60 0.64 -1.80 -6.84
CA THR A 60 -0.24 -1.34 -5.76
C THR A 60 -1.39 -0.51 -6.32
N SER A 61 -1.19 0.80 -6.48
CA SER A 61 -2.25 1.77 -6.78
C SER A 61 -2.90 1.61 -8.16
N ILE A 62 -2.16 1.18 -9.18
CA ILE A 62 -2.71 1.08 -10.54
C ILE A 62 -3.58 -0.17 -10.71
N PHE A 63 -3.13 -1.29 -10.18
CA PHE A 63 -3.87 -2.55 -10.28
C PHE A 63 -5.27 -2.45 -9.64
N GLU A 64 -5.35 -1.85 -8.46
CA GLU A 64 -6.61 -1.61 -7.74
C GLU A 64 -7.59 -0.76 -8.57
N LYS A 65 -7.12 0.35 -9.14
CA LYS A 65 -7.95 1.23 -9.97
C LYS A 65 -8.43 0.55 -11.26
N VAL A 66 -7.57 -0.25 -11.89
CA VAL A 66 -7.94 -1.04 -13.07
C VAL A 66 -9.01 -2.06 -12.70
N GLY A 67 -8.86 -2.75 -11.56
CA GLY A 67 -9.89 -3.65 -11.03
C GLY A 67 -11.23 -2.94 -10.82
N GLN A 68 -11.22 -1.73 -10.27
CA GLN A 68 -12.43 -0.90 -10.11
C GLN A 68 -13.11 -0.61 -11.46
N ILE A 69 -12.35 -0.15 -12.46
CA ILE A 69 -12.90 0.17 -13.81
C ILE A 69 -13.51 -1.07 -14.48
N ILE A 70 -12.93 -2.25 -14.25
CA ILE A 70 -13.43 -3.52 -14.78
C ILE A 70 -14.74 -3.91 -14.09
N ALA A 71 -14.82 -3.76 -12.76
CA ALA A 71 -15.96 -4.18 -11.96
C ALA A 71 -17.13 -3.17 -11.94
N GLU A 72 -16.87 -1.88 -12.17
CA GLU A 72 -17.84 -0.77 -12.12
C GLU A 72 -19.17 -1.05 -12.85
N PRO A 73 -19.21 -1.69 -14.03
CA PRO A 73 -20.46 -1.94 -14.74
C PRO A 73 -21.32 -3.08 -14.18
N GLN A 74 -20.75 -3.97 -13.36
CA GLN A 74 -21.40 -5.22 -12.92
C GLN A 74 -21.55 -5.32 -11.40
N ALA A 75 -20.73 -4.61 -10.64
CA ALA A 75 -20.75 -4.63 -9.19
C ALA A 75 -21.64 -3.52 -8.63
N LYS A 76 -22.35 -3.85 -7.54
CA LYS A 76 -23.18 -2.90 -6.78
C LYS A 76 -22.37 -1.79 -6.13
N GLU A 77 -21.11 -2.07 -5.79
CA GLU A 77 -20.16 -1.14 -5.18
C GLU A 77 -18.74 -1.53 -5.62
N THR A 78 -17.90 -0.54 -5.96
CA THR A 78 -16.49 -0.74 -6.28
C THR A 78 -15.63 0.35 -5.64
N LYS A 79 -14.63 -0.06 -4.85
CA LYS A 79 -13.68 0.83 -4.17
C LYS A 79 -12.26 0.42 -4.53
N ASP A 80 -11.44 1.41 -4.86
CA ASP A 80 -10.04 1.29 -5.24
C ASP A 80 -9.07 1.44 -4.05
N ARG A 81 -9.57 1.90 -2.89
CA ARG A 81 -8.79 2.05 -1.66
C ARG A 81 -9.72 2.06 -0.46
N TYR A 82 -9.31 1.39 0.62
CA TYR A 82 -9.87 1.64 1.95
C TYR A 82 -8.93 2.58 2.67
N ASP A 83 -9.37 3.81 2.91
CA ASP A 83 -8.69 4.61 3.92
C ASP A 83 -9.06 4.02 5.28
N PHE A 84 -8.05 3.51 5.98
CA PHE A 84 -8.19 3.09 7.36
C PHE A 84 -8.41 4.35 8.20
N GLU A 85 -9.66 4.80 8.30
CA GLU A 85 -10.05 5.79 9.30
C GLU A 85 -10.05 5.10 10.67
N GLY A 86 -8.88 5.14 11.32
CA GLY A 86 -8.68 4.56 12.64
C GLY A 86 -7.39 5.08 13.25
N PHE A 87 -7.46 5.52 14.50
CA PHE A 87 -6.27 5.84 15.27
C PHE A 87 -5.69 4.54 15.85
N ILE A 88 -4.36 4.41 15.85
CA ILE A 88 -3.72 3.35 16.62
C ILE A 88 -4.06 3.62 18.09
N SER A 89 -4.73 2.68 18.74
CA SER A 89 -5.11 2.83 20.15
C SER A 89 -3.86 2.98 21.02
N SER A 90 -3.95 3.71 22.13
CA SER A 90 -2.82 3.85 23.06
C SER A 90 -2.32 2.50 23.55
N GLU A 91 -3.21 1.52 23.73
CA GLU A 91 -2.86 0.15 24.07
C GLU A 91 -2.02 -0.52 22.98
N ALA A 92 -2.39 -0.34 21.70
CA ALA A 92 -1.63 -0.88 20.58
C ALA A 92 -0.23 -0.23 20.48
N VAL A 93 -0.13 1.09 20.68
CA VAL A 93 1.17 1.79 20.74
C VAL A 93 2.03 1.23 21.86
N LEU A 94 1.49 1.09 23.08
CA LEU A 94 2.22 0.54 24.22
C LEU A 94 2.68 -0.90 23.98
N LYS A 95 1.85 -1.70 23.31
CA LYS A 95 2.20 -3.09 22.96
C LYS A 95 3.37 -3.11 21.98
N ILE A 96 3.32 -2.32 20.91
CA ILE A 96 4.42 -2.17 19.93
C ILE A 96 5.70 -1.75 20.64
N ASP A 97 5.62 -0.75 21.53
CA ASP A 97 6.75 -0.26 22.30
C ASP A 97 7.36 -1.33 23.21
N SER A 98 6.52 -2.13 23.87
CA SER A 98 6.97 -3.24 24.72
C SER A 98 7.72 -4.30 23.91
N ILE A 99 7.21 -4.66 22.72
CA ILE A 99 7.82 -5.61 21.80
C ILE A 99 9.17 -5.06 21.33
N MET A 100 9.20 -3.81 20.88
CA MET A 100 10.43 -3.16 20.41
C MET A 100 11.52 -3.10 21.50
N ARG A 101 11.15 -2.80 22.75
CA ARG A 101 12.09 -2.81 23.87
C ARG A 101 12.56 -4.22 24.22
N GLY A 102 11.67 -5.21 24.20
CA GLY A 102 12.00 -6.62 24.44
C GLY A 102 13.00 -7.17 23.42
N LEU A 103 12.77 -6.88 22.14
CA LEU A 103 13.67 -7.27 21.05
C LEU A 103 15.03 -6.55 21.12
N ARG A 104 15.04 -5.23 21.37
CA ARG A 104 16.29 -4.45 21.50
C ARG A 104 17.16 -4.88 22.68
N SER A 105 16.52 -5.27 23.79
CA SER A 105 17.22 -5.74 24.99
C SER A 105 17.65 -7.22 24.90
N ALA A 106 17.35 -7.90 23.79
CA ALA A 106 17.54 -9.35 23.61
C ALA A 106 16.88 -10.21 24.70
N SER A 107 15.93 -9.64 25.45
CA SER A 107 15.18 -10.37 26.47
C SER A 107 14.12 -11.27 25.83
N TRP A 108 13.66 -10.92 24.62
CA TRP A 108 12.72 -11.70 23.82
C TRP A 108 13.40 -12.24 22.56
N LYS A 109 13.06 -13.49 22.20
CA LYS A 109 13.38 -14.03 20.88
C LYS A 109 12.21 -13.73 19.93
N PRO A 110 12.48 -13.27 18.70
CA PRO A 110 11.44 -13.12 17.68
C PRO A 110 10.72 -14.45 17.48
N ASP A 111 9.39 -14.46 17.61
CA ASP A 111 8.58 -15.67 17.55
C ASP A 111 7.30 -15.40 16.77
N LYS A 112 7.37 -15.61 15.45
CA LYS A 112 6.28 -15.33 14.51
C LYS A 112 4.98 -16.03 14.89
N ASP A 113 5.07 -17.27 15.36
CA ASP A 113 3.90 -18.08 15.69
C ASP A 113 3.17 -17.57 16.93
N LYS A 114 3.82 -16.80 17.81
CA LYS A 114 3.16 -16.12 18.95
C LYS A 114 2.71 -14.70 18.63
N GLU A 115 3.38 -14.05 17.68
CA GLU A 115 3.11 -12.68 17.28
C GLU A 115 1.98 -12.59 16.25
N ASP A 116 1.65 -13.68 15.56
CA ASP A 116 0.51 -13.76 14.66
C ASP A 116 -0.83 -13.63 15.43
N PRO A 117 -1.70 -12.66 15.08
CA PRO A 117 -2.95 -12.41 15.82
C PRO A 117 -3.89 -13.63 15.91
N LYS A 118 -3.83 -14.51 14.91
CA LYS A 118 -4.64 -15.74 14.82
C LYS A 118 -4.31 -16.77 15.90
N SER A 119 -3.06 -16.83 16.35
CA SER A 119 -2.61 -17.75 17.41
C SER A 119 -2.68 -17.13 18.80
N SER A 120 -2.61 -15.81 18.90
CA SER A 120 -2.62 -15.06 20.15
C SER A 120 -4.02 -14.86 20.78
N GLY A 121 -5.07 -15.46 20.23
CA GLY A 121 -6.44 -15.38 20.77
C GLY A 121 -7.09 -14.00 20.65
N TYR A 122 -6.47 -13.05 19.95
CA TYR A 122 -7.09 -11.77 19.60
C TYR A 122 -8.06 -12.04 18.44
N SER A 123 -9.35 -12.16 18.77
CA SER A 123 -10.38 -11.91 17.78
C SER A 123 -10.24 -10.46 17.35
N LEU A 124 -9.77 -10.23 16.13
CA LEU A 124 -10.23 -9.06 15.39
C LEU A 124 -11.75 -9.22 15.38
N SER A 125 -12.44 -8.46 16.22
CA SER A 125 -13.90 -8.39 16.18
C SER A 125 -14.27 -8.17 14.72
N PRO A 126 -15.23 -8.92 14.15
CA PRO A 126 -15.67 -8.67 12.79
C PRO A 126 -15.98 -7.19 12.71
N PHE A 127 -15.29 -6.51 11.79
CA PHE A 127 -15.43 -5.10 11.50
C PHE A 127 -16.94 -4.83 11.35
N LYS A 128 -17.55 -4.22 12.37
CA LYS A 128 -18.98 -3.91 12.33
C LYS A 128 -19.10 -2.74 11.36
N PHE A 129 -19.66 -3.03 10.20
CA PHE A 129 -20.20 -2.02 9.30
C PHE A 129 -21.35 -1.35 10.05
N GLU A 130 -21.09 -0.22 10.70
CA GLU A 130 -22.16 0.71 11.03
C GLU A 130 -22.42 1.51 9.76
N PRO A 131 -23.56 1.31 9.07
CA PRO A 131 -23.91 2.20 7.97
C PRO A 131 -24.02 3.60 8.57
N ASP A 132 -23.35 4.56 7.93
CA ASP A 132 -23.45 5.97 8.25
C ASP A 132 -24.92 6.30 8.53
N ARG A 133 -25.15 6.91 9.70
CA ARG A 133 -26.47 7.48 10.00
C ARG A 133 -26.73 8.54 8.94
N GLU A 134 -27.49 8.17 7.92
CA GLU A 134 -28.27 9.15 7.17
C GLU A 134 -29.07 9.97 8.19
N ASN A 135 -28.96 11.28 8.03
CA ASN A 135 -29.80 12.34 8.61
C ASN A 135 -29.60 12.66 10.09
N VAL A 136 -28.90 13.77 10.35
CA VAL A 136 -29.41 14.80 11.27
C VAL A 136 -29.07 16.18 10.68
N THR A 137 -30.11 16.80 10.10
CA THR A 137 -30.40 18.24 9.88
C THR A 137 -29.27 19.24 9.73
#